data_AF-A0A7Y4XL07-F1
#
_entry.id   AF-A0A7Y4XL07-F1
#
_cell.length_a   1.000
_cell.length_b   1.000
_cell.length_c   1.000
_cell.angle_alpha   90.00
_cell.angle_beta   90.00
_cell.angle_gamma   90.00
#
_symmetry.space_group_name_H-M   'P 1'
#
loop_
_entity.id
_entity.type
_entity.pdbx_description
1 polymer ?
#
loop_
_entity_poly.entity_id
_entity_poly.type
_entity_poly.pdbx_seq_one_letter_code
_entity_poly.pdbx_strand_id
1 'polypeptide(L)'
;MAFWGKGVPTAEGEKFTSYIDALLLDEAKGADALRALAPGKDVYVAVHLSDAWKAAAARPDRIEIAYRDFPGAGQSHGVMKATREWISGQKIVGGYAIEPVGNAVRLHYFSGSAGSDLLIAKLLPFSTSNPMQLKRLQLVYQHRGFWIYRLN
;
A
#
# COMPACT_ATOMS: atom_id res chain seq x y z
N MET A 1 26.17 1.13 -9.01
CA MET A 1 25.22 2.18 -9.44
C MET A 1 24.37 2.57 -8.24
N ALA A 2 24.11 3.87 -8.03
CA ALA A 2 23.25 4.32 -6.95
C ALA A 2 21.78 4.09 -7.33
N PHE A 3 21.12 3.11 -6.70
CA PHE A 3 19.72 2.75 -6.96
C PHE A 3 18.76 3.94 -6.78
N TRP A 4 19.04 4.82 -5.81
CA TRP A 4 18.23 6.00 -5.50
C TRP A 4 18.60 7.27 -6.28
N GLY A 5 19.50 7.16 -7.26
CA GLY A 5 19.94 8.28 -8.08
C GLY A 5 21.19 8.99 -7.55
N LYS A 6 21.69 9.91 -8.38
CA LYS A 6 22.95 10.62 -8.14
C LYS A 6 22.73 11.70 -7.07
N GLY A 7 23.54 11.67 -6.01
CA GLY A 7 23.51 12.69 -4.94
C GLY A 7 22.76 12.29 -3.68
N VAL A 8 22.07 11.15 -3.65
CA VAL A 8 21.50 10.58 -2.42
C VAL A 8 22.63 9.97 -1.59
N PRO A 9 22.82 10.36 -0.31
CA PRO A 9 23.77 9.71 0.57
C PRO A 9 23.48 8.21 0.67
N THR A 10 24.50 7.36 0.51
CA THR A 10 24.33 5.89 0.50
C THR A 10 23.56 5.38 1.71
N ALA A 11 23.87 5.89 2.91
CA ALA A 11 23.20 5.50 4.15
C ALA A 11 21.71 5.87 4.19
N GLU A 12 21.29 6.98 3.56
CA GLU A 12 19.88 7.35 3.47
C GLU A 12 19.15 6.45 2.47
N GLY A 13 19.80 6.14 1.35
CA GLY A 13 19.31 5.17 0.38
C GLY A 13 19.09 3.79 1.00
N GLU A 14 20.05 3.27 1.75
CA GLU A 14 19.96 1.97 2.43
C GLU A 14 18.85 1.94 3.50
N LYS A 15 18.69 3.03 4.26
CA LYS A 15 17.58 3.17 5.21
C LYS A 15 16.24 3.17 4.52
N PHE A 16 16.11 3.89 3.40
CA PHE A 16 14.86 3.92 2.65
C PHE A 16 14.56 2.57 1.97
N THR A 17 15.59 1.87 1.51
CA THR A 17 15.47 0.48 1.05
C THR A 17 14.94 -0.43 2.16
N SER A 18 15.52 -0.34 3.37
CA SER A 18 15.06 -1.12 4.53
C SER A 18 13.62 -0.78 4.93
N TYR A 19 13.21 0.48 4.80
CA TYR A 19 11.82 0.90 5.01
C TYR A 19 10.86 0.21 4.02
N ILE A 20 11.19 0.20 2.73
CA ILE A 20 10.38 -0.49 1.71
C ILE A 20 10.33 -1.98 2.00
N ASP A 21 11.47 -2.60 2.33
CA ASP A 21 11.53 -4.02 2.63
C ASP A 21 10.67 -4.37 3.85
N ALA A 22 10.65 -3.52 4.88
CA ALA A 22 9.79 -3.71 6.05
C ALA A 22 8.30 -3.65 5.72
N LEU A 23 7.90 -2.76 4.79
CA LEU A 23 6.51 -2.68 4.29
C LEU A 23 6.07 -3.93 3.52
N LEU A 24 7.02 -4.75 3.05
CA LEU A 24 6.80 -5.99 2.30
C LEU A 24 6.97 -7.24 3.18
N LEU A 25 6.87 -7.09 4.50
CA LEU A 25 6.78 -8.18 5.47
C LEU A 25 5.36 -8.31 6.00
N ASP A 26 5.09 -9.38 6.75
CA ASP A 26 3.87 -9.46 7.57
C ASP A 26 3.86 -8.37 8.66
N GLU A 27 2.70 -8.11 9.25
CA GLU A 27 2.51 -7.01 10.21
C GLU A 27 3.52 -7.04 11.37
N ALA A 28 3.77 -8.23 11.95
CA ALA A 28 4.63 -8.35 13.11
C ALA A 28 6.09 -8.05 12.73
N LYS A 29 6.62 -8.74 11.72
CA LYS A 29 8.00 -8.54 11.27
C LYS A 29 8.23 -7.14 10.69
N GLY A 30 7.24 -6.62 9.97
CA GLY A 30 7.29 -5.28 9.39
C GLY A 30 7.32 -4.20 10.47
N ALA A 31 6.50 -4.32 11.51
CA ALA A 31 6.53 -3.40 12.65
C ALA A 31 7.88 -3.43 13.39
N ASP A 32 8.42 -4.62 13.64
CA ASP A 32 9.73 -4.77 14.30
C ASP A 32 10.86 -4.16 13.46
N ALA A 33 10.86 -4.40 12.14
CA ALA A 33 11.82 -3.83 11.21
C ALA A 33 11.71 -2.29 11.13
N LEU A 34 10.50 -1.74 11.08
CA LEU A 34 10.27 -0.29 11.10
C LEU A 34 10.75 0.36 12.40
N ARG A 35 10.54 -0.30 13.55
CA ARG A 35 11.04 0.16 14.85
C ARG A 35 12.57 0.21 14.88
N ALA A 36 13.24 -0.79 14.29
CA ALA A 36 14.69 -0.87 14.25
C ALA A 36 15.35 0.28 13.44
N LEU A 37 14.61 0.90 12.50
CA LEU A 37 15.10 2.06 11.74
C LEU A 37 15.20 3.34 12.57
N ALA A 38 14.49 3.41 13.70
CA ALA A 38 14.42 4.59 14.56
C ALA A 38 14.46 4.18 16.05
N PRO A 39 15.59 3.61 16.53
CA PRO A 39 15.70 3.11 17.90
C PRO A 39 15.52 4.23 18.93
N GLY A 40 14.75 3.93 19.99
CA GLY A 40 14.50 4.85 21.10
C GLY A 40 13.61 6.05 20.77
N LYS A 41 12.95 6.05 19.61
CA LYS A 41 12.06 7.14 19.18
C LYS A 41 10.61 6.66 19.05
N ASP A 42 9.68 7.60 19.17
CA ASP A 42 8.33 7.40 18.64
C ASP A 42 8.41 7.22 17.13
N VAL A 43 7.77 6.16 16.61
CA VAL A 43 7.80 5.82 15.19
C VAL A 43 6.42 6.04 14.59
N TYR A 44 6.40 6.87 13.56
CA TYR A 44 5.23 7.10 12.72
C TYR A 44 5.52 6.62 11.30
N VAL A 45 4.54 5.95 10.71
CA VAL A 45 4.60 5.42 9.34
C VAL A 45 3.54 6.14 8.54
N ALA A 46 3.97 6.94 7.57
CA ALA A 46 3.08 7.55 6.60
C ALA A 46 3.12 6.71 5.32
N VAL A 47 1.95 6.35 4.81
CA VAL A 47 1.79 5.66 3.52
C VAL A 47 0.70 6.31 2.68
N HIS A 48 0.85 6.24 1.37
CA HIS A 48 -0.14 6.61 0.38
C HIS A 48 -0.42 5.40 -0.53
N LEU A 49 -1.59 5.34 -1.17
CA LEU A 49 -1.94 4.21 -2.06
C LEU A 49 -0.91 4.01 -3.19
N SER A 50 -0.35 5.10 -3.69
CA SER A 50 0.73 5.07 -4.70
C SER A 50 2.04 4.45 -4.19
N ASP A 51 2.25 4.30 -2.88
CA ASP A 51 3.44 3.64 -2.35
C ASP A 51 3.41 2.13 -2.59
N ALA A 52 2.22 1.51 -2.75
CA ALA A 52 2.12 0.13 -3.19
C ALA A 52 2.74 -0.08 -4.59
N TRP A 53 2.53 0.88 -5.49
CA TRP A 53 3.15 0.89 -6.82
C TRP A 53 4.66 1.11 -6.76
N LYS A 54 5.12 2.02 -5.90
CA LYS A 54 6.56 2.27 -5.70
C LYS A 54 7.27 1.05 -5.13
N ALA A 55 6.64 0.36 -4.18
CA ALA A 55 7.15 -0.88 -3.61
C ALA A 55 7.24 -1.98 -4.67
N ALA A 56 6.20 -2.15 -5.50
CA ALA A 56 6.23 -3.09 -6.63
C ALA A 56 7.32 -2.76 -7.65
N ALA A 57 7.54 -1.49 -7.96
CA ALA A 57 8.63 -1.08 -8.85
C ALA A 57 10.02 -1.38 -8.24
N ALA A 58 10.17 -1.25 -6.92
CA ALA A 58 11.43 -1.50 -6.23
C ALA A 58 11.70 -2.99 -5.95
N ARG A 59 10.63 -3.81 -5.86
CA ARG A 59 10.65 -5.23 -5.51
C ARG A 59 9.59 -6.02 -6.31
N PRO A 60 9.74 -6.11 -7.65
CA PRO A 60 8.73 -6.73 -8.51
C PRO A 60 8.53 -8.22 -8.23
N ASP A 61 9.50 -8.88 -7.59
CA ASP A 61 9.47 -10.28 -7.15
C ASP A 61 8.70 -10.50 -5.83
N ARG A 62 8.35 -9.43 -5.11
CA ARG A 62 7.75 -9.51 -3.76
C ARG A 62 6.29 -9.10 -3.73
N ILE A 63 5.87 -8.24 -4.66
CA ILE A 63 4.51 -7.71 -4.72
C ILE A 63 4.15 -7.40 -6.17
N GLU A 64 2.97 -7.87 -6.57
CA GLU A 64 2.41 -7.64 -7.89
C GLU A 64 1.10 -6.88 -7.76
N ILE A 65 1.04 -5.69 -8.35
CA ILE A 65 -0.13 -4.82 -8.34
C ILE A 65 -0.48 -4.40 -9.78
N ALA A 66 -1.77 -4.36 -10.07
CA ALA A 66 -2.33 -3.98 -11.35
C ALA A 66 -3.44 -2.94 -11.16
N TYR A 67 -3.83 -2.27 -12.24
CA TYR A 67 -4.97 -1.35 -12.21
C TYR A 67 -5.91 -1.54 -13.40
N ARG A 68 -7.15 -1.09 -13.21
CA ARG A 68 -8.13 -0.89 -14.27
C ARG A 68 -8.90 0.39 -14.04
N ASP A 69 -9.03 1.19 -15.09
CA ASP A 69 -9.84 2.41 -15.07
C ASP A 69 -11.27 2.14 -15.56
N PHE A 70 -12.23 2.72 -14.85
CA PHE A 70 -13.65 2.72 -15.19
C PHE A 70 -14.07 4.17 -15.48
N PRO A 71 -14.42 4.52 -16.73
CA PRO A 71 -14.83 5.88 -17.08
C PRO A 71 -16.18 6.23 -16.45
N GLY A 72 -16.40 7.52 -16.14
CA GLY A 72 -17.73 8.03 -15.76
C GLY A 72 -17.96 8.17 -14.25
N ALA A 73 -16.97 8.68 -13.50
CA ALA A 73 -17.03 8.89 -12.05
C ALA A 73 -18.27 9.69 -11.56
N GLY A 74 -18.92 10.48 -12.44
CA GLY A 74 -20.17 11.20 -12.16
C GLY A 74 -21.42 10.31 -11.99
N GLN A 75 -21.35 9.03 -12.33
CA GLN A 75 -22.42 8.02 -12.10
C GLN A 75 -21.92 6.96 -11.11
N SER A 76 -21.47 7.41 -9.93
CA SER A 76 -20.80 6.60 -8.91
C SER A 76 -21.48 5.26 -8.60
N HIS A 77 -22.82 5.21 -8.61
CA HIS A 77 -23.58 3.98 -8.37
C HIS A 77 -23.39 2.91 -9.46
N GLY A 78 -23.36 3.31 -10.73
CA GLY A 78 -23.16 2.41 -11.87
C GLY A 78 -21.72 1.90 -11.95
N VAL A 79 -20.77 2.80 -11.69
CA VAL A 79 -19.33 2.47 -11.70
C VAL A 79 -19.01 1.41 -10.64
N MET A 80 -19.52 1.56 -9.41
CA MET A 80 -19.28 0.56 -8.36
C MET A 80 -19.86 -0.82 -8.68
N LYS A 81 -20.99 -0.89 -9.39
CA LYS A 81 -21.56 -2.16 -9.85
C LYS A 81 -20.65 -2.81 -10.90
N ALA A 82 -20.25 -2.05 -11.92
CA ALA A 82 -19.34 -2.54 -12.97
C ALA A 82 -18.00 -3.01 -12.41
N THR A 83 -17.44 -2.29 -11.43
CA THR A 83 -16.22 -2.67 -10.72
C THR A 83 -16.37 -4.03 -10.03
N ARG A 84 -17.47 -4.25 -9.29
CA ARG A 84 -17.72 -5.53 -8.60
C ARG A 84 -17.91 -6.69 -9.56
N GLU A 85 -18.68 -6.49 -10.64
CA GLU A 85 -18.88 -7.51 -11.67
C GLU A 85 -17.55 -7.90 -12.33
N TRP A 86 -16.70 -6.91 -12.62
CA TRP A 86 -15.38 -7.16 -13.19
C TRP A 86 -14.45 -7.91 -12.23
N ILE A 87 -14.37 -7.50 -10.95
CA ILE A 87 -13.59 -8.19 -9.90
C ILE A 87 -13.99 -9.67 -9.81
N SER A 88 -15.30 -9.94 -9.78
CA SER A 88 -15.84 -11.29 -9.74
C SER A 88 -15.50 -12.08 -10.99
N GLY A 89 -15.71 -11.50 -12.18
CA GLY A 89 -15.41 -12.14 -13.46
C GLY A 89 -13.92 -12.44 -13.67
N GLN A 90 -13.03 -11.61 -13.12
CA GLN A 90 -11.58 -11.83 -13.15
C GLN A 90 -11.05 -12.68 -11.99
N LYS A 91 -11.92 -13.08 -11.04
CA LYS A 91 -11.55 -13.87 -9.85
C LYS A 91 -10.44 -13.22 -9.03
N ILE A 92 -10.49 -11.91 -8.86
CA ILE A 92 -9.51 -11.17 -8.04
C ILE A 92 -9.71 -11.52 -6.56
N VAL A 93 -8.75 -12.24 -5.99
CA VAL A 93 -8.74 -12.67 -4.58
C VAL A 93 -7.75 -11.87 -3.71
N GLY A 94 -6.77 -11.22 -4.34
CA GLY A 94 -5.69 -10.52 -3.66
C GLY A 94 -6.07 -9.23 -2.95
N GLY A 95 -7.33 -8.82 -3.00
CA GLY A 95 -7.81 -7.55 -2.46
C GLY A 95 -7.64 -6.39 -3.44
N TYR A 96 -8.50 -5.37 -3.27
CA TYR A 96 -8.53 -4.21 -4.16
C TYR A 96 -8.82 -2.91 -3.41
N ALA A 97 -8.35 -1.78 -3.94
CA ALA A 97 -8.63 -0.43 -3.48
C ALA A 97 -9.15 0.41 -4.65
N ILE A 98 -9.97 1.42 -4.35
CA ILE A 98 -10.60 2.26 -5.35
C ILE A 98 -10.21 3.72 -5.12
N GLU A 99 -9.82 4.41 -6.19
CA GLU A 99 -9.38 5.80 -6.17
C GLU A 99 -10.03 6.59 -7.32
N PRO A 100 -10.64 7.76 -7.07
CA PRO A 100 -11.05 8.67 -8.14
C PRO A 100 -9.82 9.26 -8.85
N VAL A 101 -9.78 9.18 -10.19
CA VAL A 101 -8.70 9.73 -11.01
C VAL A 101 -9.30 10.51 -12.17
N GLY A 102 -9.28 11.84 -12.09
CA GLY A 102 -9.92 12.70 -13.09
C GLY A 102 -11.42 12.44 -13.19
N ASN A 103 -11.90 12.06 -14.38
CA ASN A 103 -13.29 11.67 -14.62
C ASN A 103 -13.53 10.15 -14.56
N ALA A 104 -12.54 9.38 -14.11
CA ALA A 104 -12.57 7.94 -14.00
C ALA A 104 -12.45 7.48 -12.55
N VAL A 105 -12.78 6.21 -12.33
CA VAL A 105 -12.49 5.50 -11.09
C VAL A 105 -11.44 4.44 -11.40
N ARG A 106 -10.31 4.50 -10.71
CA ARG A 106 -9.24 3.52 -10.81
C ARG A 106 -9.43 2.44 -9.74
N LEU A 107 -9.49 1.20 -10.19
CA LEU A 107 -9.38 0.01 -9.35
C LEU A 107 -7.92 -0.41 -9.30
N HIS A 108 -7.32 -0.43 -8.11
CA HIS A 108 -6.01 -1.01 -7.85
C HIS A 108 -6.21 -2.39 -7.23
N TYR A 109 -5.51 -3.42 -7.69
CA TYR A 109 -5.71 -4.78 -7.18
C TYR A 109 -4.43 -5.60 -7.22
N PHE A 110 -4.31 -6.54 -6.27
CA PHE A 110 -3.23 -7.52 -6.27
C PHE A 110 -3.61 -8.74 -7.12
N SER A 111 -2.67 -9.26 -7.91
CA SER A 111 -2.88 -10.42 -8.80
C SER A 111 -3.10 -11.73 -8.03
N GLY A 112 -2.53 -11.85 -6.82
CA GLY A 112 -2.64 -13.03 -5.96
C GLY A 112 -2.87 -12.67 -4.48
N SER A 113 -3.26 -13.66 -3.69
CA SER A 113 -3.57 -13.49 -2.25
C SER A 113 -2.36 -13.09 -1.40
N ALA A 114 -1.15 -13.48 -1.80
CA ALA A 114 0.07 -13.17 -1.07
C ALA A 114 0.28 -11.66 -0.85
N GLY A 115 -0.20 -10.81 -1.78
CA GLY A 115 -0.12 -9.36 -1.66
C GLY A 115 -0.94 -8.81 -0.48
N SER A 116 -2.05 -9.46 -0.12
CA SER A 116 -2.93 -9.04 1.00
C SER A 116 -2.28 -9.17 2.37
N ASP A 117 -1.33 -10.10 2.54
CA ASP A 117 -0.73 -10.37 3.84
C ASP A 117 0.39 -9.39 4.21
N LEU A 118 0.89 -8.66 3.21
CA LEU A 118 1.93 -7.65 3.34
C LEU A 118 1.45 -6.48 4.19
N LEU A 119 2.37 -5.91 4.97
CA LEU A 119 2.10 -4.78 5.85
C LEU A 119 1.57 -3.59 5.04
N ILE A 120 2.14 -3.29 3.87
CA ILE A 120 1.66 -2.19 3.01
C ILE A 120 0.19 -2.36 2.59
N ALA A 121 -0.25 -3.59 2.33
CA ALA A 121 -1.65 -3.86 1.98
C ALA A 121 -2.58 -3.70 3.19
N LYS A 122 -2.10 -4.06 4.38
CA LYS A 122 -2.82 -3.91 5.65
C LYS A 122 -2.94 -2.46 6.13
N LEU A 123 -1.99 -1.61 5.77
CA LEU A 123 -1.94 -0.17 6.08
C LEU A 123 -2.73 0.71 5.10
N LEU A 124 -3.22 0.15 4.00
CA LEU A 124 -3.94 0.87 2.95
C LEU A 124 -5.37 0.32 2.83
N PRO A 125 -6.32 1.08 2.25
CA PRO A 125 -7.73 0.70 2.23
C PRO A 125 -8.06 -0.36 1.17
N PHE A 126 -7.32 -1.47 1.16
CA PHE A 126 -7.64 -2.63 0.34
C PHE A 126 -8.81 -3.41 0.97
N SER A 127 -9.64 -4.03 0.13
CA SER A 127 -10.85 -4.76 0.53
C SER A 127 -10.61 -5.94 1.48
N THR A 128 -9.38 -6.43 1.55
CA THR A 128 -8.95 -7.53 2.43
C THR A 128 -8.29 -7.04 3.73
N SER A 129 -8.22 -5.72 3.92
CA SER A 129 -7.60 -5.09 5.09
C SER A 129 -8.65 -4.42 5.97
N ASN A 130 -8.31 -4.30 7.26
CA ASN A 130 -8.98 -3.38 8.17
C ASN A 130 -7.93 -2.50 8.84
N PRO A 131 -7.59 -1.34 8.24
CA PRO A 131 -6.47 -0.53 8.72
C PRO A 131 -6.68 0.08 10.11
N MET A 132 -7.89 0.01 10.67
CA MET A 132 -8.19 0.45 12.03
C MET A 132 -7.95 -0.63 13.10
N GLN A 133 -7.71 -1.89 12.71
CA GLN A 133 -7.63 -3.04 13.62
C GLN A 133 -6.26 -3.74 13.61
N LEU A 134 -5.21 -3.03 13.21
CA LEU A 134 -3.85 -3.55 13.29
C LEU A 134 -3.43 -3.66 14.77
N LYS A 135 -2.68 -4.72 15.11
CA LYS A 135 -2.24 -5.02 16.47
C LYS A 135 -1.02 -4.18 16.87
N ARG A 136 -0.12 -3.95 15.92
CA ARG A 136 1.18 -3.29 16.14
C ARG A 136 1.19 -1.82 15.74
N LEU A 137 0.20 -1.38 14.95
CA LEU A 137 0.11 -0.03 14.42
C LEU A 137 -1.26 0.55 14.72
N GLN A 138 -1.30 1.79 15.20
CA GLN A 138 -2.52 2.53 15.42
C GLN A 138 -2.65 3.62 14.37
N LEU A 139 -3.75 3.63 13.60
CA LEU A 139 -4.07 4.75 12.71
C LEU A 139 -4.33 6.00 13.56
N VAL A 140 -3.53 7.05 13.35
CA VAL A 140 -3.63 8.31 14.13
C VAL A 140 -4.09 9.49 13.27
N TYR A 141 -3.91 9.42 11.96
CA TYR A 141 -4.33 10.48 11.04
C TYR A 141 -4.56 9.95 9.64
N GLN A 142 -5.56 10.51 8.95
CA GLN A 142 -5.86 10.20 7.56
C GLN A 142 -6.29 11.49 6.83
N HIS A 143 -5.62 11.82 5.73
CA HIS A 143 -5.96 13.00 4.93
C HIS A 143 -5.49 12.87 3.49
N ARG A 144 -6.37 13.18 2.52
CA ARG A 144 -6.05 13.22 1.07
C ARG A 144 -5.24 12.01 0.58
N GLY A 145 -5.65 10.81 0.96
CA GLY A 145 -5.00 9.55 0.56
C GLY A 145 -3.79 9.13 1.39
N PHE A 146 -3.27 10.01 2.27
CA PHE A 146 -2.26 9.62 3.25
C PHE A 146 -2.89 8.98 4.48
N TRP A 147 -2.27 7.90 4.93
CA TRP A 147 -2.58 7.17 6.15
C TRP A 147 -1.36 7.18 7.05
N ILE A 148 -1.51 7.70 8.26
CA ILE A 148 -0.42 7.85 9.22
C ILE A 148 -0.69 6.99 10.43
N TYR A 149 0.24 6.09 10.70
CA TYR A 149 0.20 5.14 11.79
C TYR A 149 1.25 5.46 12.83
N ARG A 150 0.93 5.27 14.11
CA ARG A 150 1.92 5.19 15.18
C ARG A 150 2.21 3.72 15.47
N LEU A 151 3.48 3.35 15.62
CA LEU A 151 3.81 2.01 16.13
C LEU A 151 3.62 1.97 17.64
N ASN A 152 2.99 0.89 18.11
CA ASN A 152 2.77 0.57 19.52
C ASN A 152 4.03 0.04 20.21
#